data_AF-A0A970IC96-F1
#
_entry.id   AF-A0A970IC96-F1
#
_cell.length_a   1.000
_cell.length_b   1.000
_cell.length_c   1.000
_cell.angle_alpha   90.00
_cell.angle_beta   90.00
_cell.angle_gamma   90.00
#
_symmetry.space_group_name_H-M   'P 1'
#
loop_
_entity.id
_entity.type
_entity.pdbx_description
1 polymer ?
#
loop_
_entity_poly.entity_id
_entity_poly.type
_entity_poly.pdbx_seq_one_letter_code
_entity_poly.pdbx_strand_id
1 'polypeptide(L)'
;MYTSYFNLLFKNIRSIPLQTAGTDLIAHVCFGYRHLLILSYTAPMVAETLGEEAKPVALVERMLQATDVLAGNLDHDMSAAERARNIVYLLHTLTFQFNPDHLKIAANAVEEFIQPASAAAAIPARLPDICKIHAYNYYFWQDEGSLALAREILDGWIAELDGNGNGNGHWKDLSLDEALERIETLLMYSDLVDHLLYEKQIRKVFSRYSKYPGIDREVRFLTLTAQMGCFASYSRTVDKIMPNVLDGKLSAGTYENIPMTGPA
;
A
#
# COMPACT_ATOMS: atom_id res chain seq x y z
N MET A 1 -0.13 -22.98 15.14
CA MET A 1 -1.36 -22.87 14.33
C MET A 1 -1.16 -21.89 13.17
N TYR A 2 -0.64 -20.68 13.39
CA TYR A 2 -0.38 -19.69 12.33
C TYR A 2 0.63 -20.13 11.25
N THR A 3 1.66 -20.90 11.60
CA THR A 3 2.72 -21.34 10.66
C THR A 3 2.19 -22.11 9.45
N SER A 4 1.21 -23.01 9.63
CA SER A 4 0.65 -23.80 8.52
C SER A 4 -0.16 -22.96 7.53
N TYR A 5 -0.88 -21.94 8.03
CA TYR A 5 -1.64 -21.04 7.17
C TYR A 5 -0.74 -20.01 6.47
N PHE A 6 0.34 -19.59 7.13
CA PHE A 6 1.29 -18.67 6.52
C PHE A 6 2.07 -19.36 5.40
N ASN A 7 2.56 -20.59 5.63
CA ASN A 7 3.16 -21.37 4.56
C ASN A 7 2.18 -21.60 3.40
N LEU A 8 0.88 -21.71 3.68
CA LEU A 8 -0.16 -21.78 2.65
C LEU A 8 -0.31 -20.45 1.89
N LEU A 9 -0.35 -19.30 2.58
CA LEU A 9 -0.33 -17.97 1.97
C LEU A 9 0.89 -17.80 1.05
N PHE A 10 2.08 -18.13 1.55
CA PHE A 10 3.32 -18.06 0.77
C PHE A 10 3.31 -18.99 -0.42
N LYS A 11 2.86 -20.23 -0.23
CA LYS A 11 2.68 -21.18 -1.31
C LYS A 11 1.73 -20.64 -2.37
N ASN A 12 0.63 -20.02 -1.97
CA ASN A 12 -0.36 -19.50 -2.90
C ASN A 12 0.16 -18.28 -3.68
N ILE A 13 0.76 -17.30 -3.01
CA ILE A 13 1.39 -16.15 -3.68
C ILE A 13 2.55 -16.60 -4.59
N ARG A 14 3.39 -17.55 -4.13
CA ARG A 14 4.47 -18.12 -4.95
C ARG A 14 3.94 -18.94 -6.12
N SER A 15 2.77 -19.55 -5.99
CA SER A 15 2.13 -20.31 -7.08
C SER A 15 1.49 -19.43 -8.14
N ILE A 16 1.33 -18.12 -7.90
CA ILE A 16 0.86 -17.18 -8.93
C ILE A 16 1.88 -17.18 -10.08
N PRO A 17 1.46 -17.56 -11.31
CA PRO A 17 2.33 -17.55 -12.46
C PRO A 17 2.53 -16.10 -12.91
N LEU A 18 3.55 -15.44 -12.37
CA LEU A 18 3.79 -14.00 -12.58
C LEU A 18 3.81 -13.63 -14.07
N GLN A 19 4.36 -14.49 -14.92
CA GLN A 19 4.53 -14.25 -16.34
C GLN A 19 3.21 -14.24 -17.12
N THR A 20 2.16 -14.88 -16.60
CA THR A 20 0.84 -14.97 -17.25
C THR A 20 -0.26 -14.28 -16.45
N ALA A 21 0.07 -13.74 -15.28
CA ALA A 21 -0.86 -12.98 -14.46
C ALA A 21 -1.12 -11.60 -15.08
N GLY A 22 -2.33 -11.07 -14.88
CA GLY A 22 -2.64 -9.70 -15.25
C GLY A 22 -1.79 -8.69 -14.47
N THR A 23 -1.47 -7.56 -15.09
CA THR A 23 -0.58 -6.52 -14.53
C THR A 23 -1.05 -6.04 -13.15
N ASP A 24 -2.36 -5.78 -12.97
CA ASP A 24 -2.92 -5.32 -11.69
C ASP A 24 -2.79 -6.37 -10.57
N LEU A 25 -2.89 -7.67 -10.89
CA LEU A 25 -2.64 -8.75 -9.92
C LEU A 25 -1.18 -8.77 -9.49
N ILE A 26 -0.23 -8.59 -10.42
CA ILE A 26 1.20 -8.51 -10.10
C ILE A 26 1.47 -7.30 -9.19
N ALA A 27 0.84 -6.16 -9.48
CA ALA A 27 0.88 -4.98 -8.64
C ALA A 27 0.47 -5.30 -7.19
N HIS A 28 -0.68 -5.96 -7.00
CA HIS A 28 -1.16 -6.38 -5.69
C HIS A 28 -0.23 -7.38 -4.99
N VAL A 29 0.45 -8.25 -5.75
CA VAL A 29 1.49 -9.14 -5.21
C VAL A 29 2.68 -8.33 -4.68
N CYS A 30 3.19 -7.34 -5.43
CA CYS A 30 4.26 -6.45 -4.97
C CYS A 30 3.85 -5.71 -3.68
N PHE A 31 2.63 -5.17 -3.66
CA PHE A 31 2.06 -4.50 -2.50
C PHE A 31 1.96 -5.43 -1.26
N GLY A 32 1.51 -6.66 -1.44
CA GLY A 32 1.45 -7.67 -0.37
C GLY A 32 2.83 -8.02 0.19
N TYR A 33 3.83 -8.21 -0.67
CA TYR A 33 5.20 -8.51 -0.24
C TYR A 33 5.84 -7.36 0.55
N ARG A 34 5.63 -6.10 0.13
CA ARG A 34 6.06 -4.93 0.90
C ARG A 34 5.50 -4.96 2.31
N HIS A 35 4.21 -5.27 2.44
CA HIS A 35 3.56 -5.33 3.74
C HIS A 35 4.11 -6.43 4.64
N LEU A 36 4.32 -7.62 4.08
CA LEU A 36 4.97 -8.71 4.79
C LEU A 36 6.40 -8.35 5.19
N LEU A 37 7.13 -7.61 4.36
CA LEU A 37 8.46 -7.10 4.70
C LEU A 37 8.41 -6.12 5.88
N ILE A 38 7.52 -5.13 5.85
CA ILE A 38 7.34 -4.18 6.96
C ILE A 38 7.02 -4.95 8.25
N LEU A 39 6.10 -5.92 8.20
CA LEU A 39 5.78 -6.78 9.34
C LEU A 39 7.00 -7.55 9.84
N SER A 40 7.77 -8.15 8.93
CA SER A 40 8.96 -8.93 9.28
C SER A 40 10.06 -8.09 9.95
N TYR A 41 10.21 -6.82 9.56
CA TYR A 41 11.20 -5.90 10.15
C TYR A 41 10.73 -5.29 11.47
N THR A 42 9.44 -4.99 11.60
CA THR A 42 8.90 -4.22 12.74
C THR A 42 8.33 -5.08 13.86
N ALA A 43 8.08 -6.37 13.60
CA ALA A 43 7.58 -7.30 14.58
C ALA A 43 8.37 -8.62 14.54
N PRO A 44 9.48 -8.76 15.29
CA PRO A 44 10.31 -9.98 15.29
C PRO A 44 9.52 -11.27 15.57
N MET A 45 8.47 -11.17 16.41
CA MET A 45 7.55 -12.27 16.70
C MET A 45 6.81 -12.80 15.46
N VAL A 46 6.60 -11.97 14.43
CA VAL A 46 5.99 -12.39 13.16
C VAL A 46 6.93 -13.37 12.46
N ALA A 47 8.23 -13.08 12.36
CA ALA A 47 9.19 -14.01 11.77
C ALA A 47 9.31 -15.31 12.60
N GLU A 48 9.33 -15.21 13.93
CA GLU A 48 9.37 -16.37 14.83
C GLU A 48 8.12 -17.26 14.73
N THR A 49 6.94 -16.65 14.58
CA THR A 49 5.66 -17.37 14.52
C THR A 49 5.40 -17.98 13.14
N LEU A 50 5.92 -17.34 12.09
CA LEU A 50 5.55 -17.62 10.70
C LEU A 50 6.64 -18.35 9.91
N GLY A 51 7.83 -18.53 10.49
CA GLY A 51 8.88 -19.41 9.98
C GLY A 51 9.83 -18.77 8.96
N GLU A 52 10.74 -19.57 8.38
CA GLU A 52 11.78 -19.11 7.46
C GLU A 52 11.24 -18.34 6.24
N GLU A 53 10.03 -18.68 5.79
CA GLU A 53 9.38 -18.06 4.62
C GLU A 53 8.92 -16.62 4.91
N ALA A 54 8.75 -16.28 6.19
CA ALA A 54 8.41 -14.94 6.67
C ALA A 54 9.63 -14.03 6.84
N LYS A 55 10.85 -14.58 6.72
CA LYS A 55 12.07 -13.81 6.94
C LYS A 55 12.30 -12.84 5.78
N PRO A 56 12.86 -11.65 6.06
CA PRO A 56 13.06 -10.62 5.05
C PRO A 56 13.75 -11.13 3.76
N VAL A 57 14.77 -11.98 3.88
CA VAL A 57 15.52 -12.53 2.73
C VAL A 57 14.60 -13.29 1.75
N ALA A 58 13.73 -14.15 2.27
CA ALA A 58 12.83 -14.96 1.45
C ALA A 58 11.72 -14.12 0.78
N LEU A 59 11.30 -13.05 1.44
CA LEU A 59 10.33 -12.07 0.91
C LEU A 59 10.95 -11.23 -0.20
N VAL A 60 12.19 -10.78 0.01
CA VAL A 60 12.97 -9.94 -0.90
C VAL A 60 13.13 -10.60 -2.27
N GLU A 61 13.51 -11.87 -2.33
CA GLU A 61 13.75 -12.57 -3.60
C GLU A 61 12.51 -12.61 -4.50
N ARG A 62 11.35 -12.91 -3.91
CA ARG A 62 10.10 -13.01 -4.66
C ARG A 62 9.54 -11.64 -5.01
N MET A 63 9.75 -10.64 -4.16
CA MET A 63 9.41 -9.25 -4.47
C MET A 63 10.19 -8.76 -5.69
N LEU A 64 11.48 -9.09 -5.81
CA LEU A 64 12.29 -8.74 -7.00
C LEU A 64 11.68 -9.31 -8.29
N GLN A 65 11.34 -10.61 -8.30
CA GLN A 65 10.73 -11.24 -9.47
C GLN A 65 9.41 -10.58 -9.87
N ALA A 66 8.55 -10.24 -8.91
CA ALA A 66 7.30 -9.55 -9.19
C ALA A 66 7.52 -8.11 -9.69
N THR A 67 8.55 -7.44 -9.16
CA THR A 67 8.92 -6.08 -9.58
C THR A 67 9.45 -6.05 -11.01
N ASP A 68 10.27 -7.03 -11.40
CA ASP A 68 10.76 -7.16 -12.78
C ASP A 68 9.59 -7.27 -13.77
N VAL A 69 8.60 -8.12 -13.45
CA VAL A 69 7.42 -8.31 -14.29
C VAL A 69 6.52 -7.06 -14.29
N LEU A 70 6.33 -6.42 -13.13
CA LEU A 70 5.56 -5.19 -13.03
C LEU A 70 6.16 -4.08 -13.90
N ALA A 71 7.48 -3.87 -13.80
CA ALA A 71 8.19 -2.87 -14.60
C ALA A 71 8.07 -3.16 -16.10
N GLY A 72 8.17 -4.44 -16.51
CA GLY A 72 8.00 -4.84 -17.91
C GLY A 72 6.58 -4.67 -18.46
N ASN A 73 5.57 -4.58 -17.59
CA ASN A 73 4.16 -4.57 -17.98
C ASN A 73 3.49 -3.19 -17.83
N LEU A 74 4.21 -2.15 -17.40
CA LEU A 74 3.63 -0.82 -17.12
C LEU A 74 2.99 -0.12 -18.34
N ASP A 75 3.40 -0.52 -19.54
CA ASP A 75 2.90 0.04 -20.81
C ASP A 75 1.81 -0.83 -21.46
N HIS A 76 1.37 -1.91 -20.79
CA HIS A 76 0.22 -2.69 -21.27
C HIS A 76 -1.08 -1.87 -21.21
N ASP A 77 -2.05 -2.24 -22.05
CA ASP A 77 -3.35 -1.60 -22.08
C ASP A 77 -4.08 -1.81 -20.74
N MET A 78 -4.42 -0.70 -20.07
CA MET A 78 -5.07 -0.69 -18.76
C MET A 78 -5.80 0.64 -18.54
N SER A 79 -6.78 0.63 -17.61
CA SER A 79 -7.47 1.87 -17.22
C SER A 79 -6.52 2.85 -16.54
N ALA A 80 -6.88 4.15 -16.53
CA ALA A 80 -6.06 5.16 -15.86
C ALA A 80 -5.89 4.88 -14.35
N ALA A 81 -6.91 4.34 -13.69
CA ALA A 81 -6.84 3.99 -12.27
C ALA A 81 -5.89 2.79 -12.01
N GLU A 82 -5.94 1.78 -12.87
CA GLU A 82 -4.97 0.67 -12.83
C GLU A 82 -3.56 1.17 -13.10
N ARG A 83 -3.35 2.01 -14.12
CA ARG A 83 -2.03 2.58 -14.43
C ARG A 83 -1.47 3.36 -13.24
N ALA A 84 -2.28 4.18 -12.60
CA ALA A 84 -1.89 4.91 -11.38
C ALA A 84 -1.42 3.95 -10.28
N ARG A 85 -2.22 2.93 -9.94
CA ARG A 85 -1.87 1.93 -8.92
C ARG A 85 -0.57 1.19 -9.25
N ASN A 86 -0.42 0.77 -10.50
CA ASN A 86 0.76 0.03 -10.95
C ASN A 86 2.03 0.88 -10.85
N ILE A 87 1.98 2.15 -11.24
CA ILE A 87 3.06 3.12 -11.05
C ILE A 87 3.38 3.28 -9.55
N VAL A 88 2.36 3.51 -8.73
CA VAL A 88 2.53 3.66 -7.27
C VAL A 88 3.18 2.44 -6.64
N TYR A 89 2.78 1.23 -7.03
CA TYR A 89 3.32 0.00 -6.45
C TYR A 89 4.75 -0.30 -6.92
N LEU A 90 5.11 0.08 -8.16
CA LEU A 90 6.51 0.03 -8.59
C LEU A 90 7.36 1.01 -7.76
N LEU A 91 6.93 2.27 -7.64
CA LEU A 91 7.64 3.30 -6.86
C LEU A 91 7.75 2.92 -5.37
N HIS A 92 6.67 2.39 -4.79
CA HIS A 92 6.65 1.85 -3.42
C HIS A 92 7.68 0.74 -3.21
N THR A 93 7.89 -0.10 -4.22
CA THR A 93 8.84 -1.22 -4.10
C THR A 93 10.28 -0.71 -4.22
N LEU A 94 10.51 0.29 -5.08
CA LEU A 94 11.82 0.90 -5.29
C LEU A 94 12.37 1.63 -4.05
N THR A 95 11.53 1.99 -3.07
CA THR A 95 12.02 2.54 -1.78
C THR A 95 12.64 1.48 -0.86
N PHE A 96 12.24 0.20 -1.02
CA PHE A 96 12.82 -0.92 -0.28
C PHE A 96 13.96 -1.58 -1.05
N GLN A 97 13.82 -1.65 -2.37
CA GLN A 97 14.78 -2.31 -3.27
C GLN A 97 15.03 -1.43 -4.49
N PHE A 98 16.03 -0.56 -4.35
CA PHE A 98 16.40 0.33 -5.43
C PHE A 98 16.93 -0.45 -6.65
N ASN A 99 16.34 -0.18 -7.81
CA ASN A 99 16.85 -0.65 -9.10
C ASN A 99 16.82 0.54 -10.09
N PRO A 100 17.98 0.94 -10.65
CA PRO A 100 18.06 2.12 -11.52
C PRO A 100 17.32 1.96 -12.85
N ASP A 101 17.28 0.75 -13.42
CA ASP A 101 16.59 0.48 -14.67
C ASP A 101 15.07 0.57 -14.48
N HIS A 102 14.57 -0.01 -13.39
CA HIS A 102 13.17 0.10 -13.02
C HIS A 102 12.77 1.52 -12.64
N LEU A 103 13.65 2.28 -11.98
CA LEU A 103 13.39 3.69 -11.69
C LEU A 103 13.25 4.51 -12.97
N LYS A 104 14.03 4.22 -14.00
CA LYS A 104 13.88 4.88 -15.31
C LYS A 104 12.53 4.56 -15.96
N ILE A 105 12.08 3.31 -15.89
CA ILE A 105 10.75 2.91 -16.36
C ILE A 105 9.66 3.66 -15.58
N ALA A 106 9.77 3.71 -14.25
CA ALA A 106 8.84 4.43 -13.41
C ALA A 106 8.81 5.93 -13.73
N ALA A 107 9.97 6.56 -13.98
CA ALA A 107 10.07 7.97 -14.34
C ALA A 107 9.28 8.28 -15.62
N ASN A 108 9.47 7.48 -16.68
CA ASN A 108 8.74 7.64 -17.94
C ASN A 108 7.24 7.49 -17.73
N ALA A 109 6.82 6.45 -17.00
CA ALA A 109 5.40 6.22 -16.72
C ALA A 109 4.76 7.35 -15.91
N VAL A 110 5.49 7.91 -14.93
CA VAL A 110 5.05 9.08 -14.14
C VAL A 110 4.90 10.31 -15.03
N GLU A 111 5.89 10.60 -15.87
CA GLU A 111 5.85 11.75 -16.78
C GLU A 111 4.66 11.64 -17.74
N GLU A 112 4.46 10.49 -18.38
CA GLU A 112 3.33 10.23 -19.27
C GLU A 112 1.98 10.31 -18.56
N PHE A 113 1.91 9.91 -17.29
CA PHE A 113 0.68 9.87 -16.52
C PHE A 113 0.27 11.25 -15.97
N ILE A 114 1.25 12.05 -15.50
CA ILE A 114 0.99 13.39 -14.95
C ILE A 114 0.83 14.42 -16.06
N GLN A 115 1.51 14.28 -17.21
CA GLN A 115 1.35 15.24 -18.30
C GLN A 115 -0.04 15.10 -18.96
N PRO A 116 -0.77 16.21 -19.16
CA PRO A 116 -2.15 16.15 -19.65
C PRO A 116 -2.17 15.77 -21.14
N ALA A 117 -2.54 14.53 -21.43
CA ALA A 117 -2.96 14.13 -22.77
C ALA A 117 -4.37 14.69 -23.07
N SER A 118 -4.43 15.98 -23.38
CA SER A 118 -5.65 16.76 -23.70
C SER A 118 -6.69 16.90 -22.56
N ALA A 119 -7.47 17.98 -22.60
CA ALA A 119 -8.48 18.34 -21.59
C ALA A 119 -9.62 17.31 -21.40
N ALA A 120 -9.67 16.25 -22.20
CA ALA A 120 -10.73 15.23 -22.15
C ALA A 120 -10.44 14.07 -21.17
N ALA A 121 -9.20 13.92 -20.70
CA ALA A 121 -8.78 12.80 -19.85
C ALA A 121 -8.38 13.26 -18.42
N ALA A 122 -9.12 14.23 -17.86
CA ALA A 122 -8.85 14.70 -16.50
C ALA A 122 -9.11 13.57 -15.49
N ILE A 123 -8.04 12.88 -15.07
CA ILE A 123 -8.06 11.92 -13.99
C ILE A 123 -8.47 12.69 -12.73
N PRO A 124 -9.40 12.19 -11.89
CA PRO A 124 -9.84 12.93 -10.72
C PRO A 124 -8.65 13.26 -9.82
N ALA A 125 -8.27 14.54 -9.74
CA ALA A 125 -7.09 15.06 -9.04
C ALA A 125 -7.05 14.75 -7.51
N ARG A 126 -8.01 13.99 -6.99
CA ARG A 126 -8.18 13.65 -5.57
C ARG A 126 -8.04 12.16 -5.27
N LEU A 127 -7.66 11.33 -6.24
CA LEU A 127 -7.38 9.92 -5.98
C LEU A 127 -6.10 9.78 -5.13
N PRO A 128 -6.08 8.87 -4.14
CA PRO A 128 -4.89 8.65 -3.32
C PRO A 128 -3.64 8.32 -4.12
N ASP A 129 -3.76 7.54 -5.19
CA ASP A 129 -2.62 7.17 -6.04
C ASP A 129 -1.95 8.38 -6.71
N ILE A 130 -2.70 9.41 -7.09
CA ILE A 130 -2.12 10.63 -7.68
C ILE A 130 -1.29 11.38 -6.64
N CYS A 131 -1.82 11.50 -5.42
CA CYS A 131 -1.07 12.10 -4.31
C CYS A 131 0.21 11.29 -4.01
N LYS A 132 0.11 9.96 -4.01
CA LYS A 132 1.27 9.06 -3.82
C LYS A 132 2.31 9.26 -4.93
N ILE A 133 1.88 9.31 -6.20
CA ILE A 133 2.76 9.58 -7.35
C ILE A 133 3.50 10.90 -7.17
N HIS A 134 2.80 11.99 -6.82
CA HIS A 134 3.45 13.29 -6.61
C HIS A 134 4.46 13.27 -5.44
N ALA A 135 4.11 12.62 -4.33
CA ALA A 135 5.03 12.47 -3.20
C ALA A 135 6.27 11.63 -3.58
N TYR A 136 6.11 10.58 -4.38
CA TYR A 136 7.22 9.82 -4.92
C TYR A 136 8.06 10.61 -5.91
N ASN A 137 7.42 11.46 -6.72
CA ASN A 137 8.12 12.29 -7.69
C ASN A 137 9.10 13.24 -6.97
N TYR A 138 8.67 13.81 -5.84
CA TYR A 138 9.55 14.55 -4.94
C TYR A 138 10.63 13.67 -4.30
N TYR A 139 10.27 12.51 -3.74
CA TYR A 139 11.23 11.63 -3.07
C TYR A 139 12.40 11.21 -3.98
N PHE A 140 12.10 10.74 -5.20
CA PHE A 140 13.12 10.22 -6.11
C PHE A 140 13.83 11.29 -6.94
N TRP A 141 13.13 12.37 -7.32
CA TRP A 141 13.65 13.36 -8.28
C TRP A 141 13.62 14.81 -7.77
N GLN A 142 13.25 15.04 -6.51
CA GLN A 142 13.24 16.36 -5.86
C GLN A 142 12.38 17.40 -6.60
N ASP A 143 11.28 16.95 -7.22
CA ASP A 143 10.34 17.82 -7.92
C ASP A 143 9.43 18.60 -6.94
N GLU A 144 9.81 19.86 -6.68
CA GLU A 144 9.09 20.77 -5.77
C GLU A 144 7.65 21.07 -6.23
N GLY A 145 7.38 21.04 -7.54
CA GLY A 145 6.03 21.22 -8.08
C GLY A 145 5.08 20.10 -7.64
N SER A 146 5.53 18.85 -7.76
CA SER A 146 4.81 17.68 -7.26
C SER A 146 4.68 17.70 -5.74
N LEU A 147 5.70 18.14 -5.01
CA LEU A 147 5.60 18.32 -3.57
C LEU A 147 4.44 19.26 -3.20
N ALA A 148 4.32 20.39 -3.89
CA ALA A 148 3.24 21.35 -3.66
C ALA A 148 1.86 20.74 -3.95
N LEU A 149 1.71 20.00 -5.06
CA LEU A 149 0.47 19.32 -5.42
C LEU A 149 0.08 18.21 -4.43
N ALA A 150 1.05 17.41 -3.98
CA ALA A 150 0.81 16.39 -2.96
C ALA A 150 0.30 17.04 -1.66
N ARG A 151 0.94 18.14 -1.22
CA ARG A 151 0.50 18.91 -0.03
C ARG A 151 -0.90 19.48 -0.19
N GLU A 152 -1.21 20.06 -1.34
CA GLU A 152 -2.55 20.61 -1.61
C GLU A 152 -3.64 19.54 -1.44
N ILE A 153 -3.41 18.33 -1.96
CA ILE A 153 -4.34 17.20 -1.82
C ILE A 153 -4.49 16.78 -0.35
N LEU A 154 -3.36 16.60 0.35
CA LEU A 154 -3.36 16.16 1.75
C LEU A 154 -4.02 17.20 2.68
N ASP A 155 -3.70 18.48 2.51
CA ASP A 155 -4.29 19.58 3.26
C ASP A 155 -5.81 19.65 3.02
N GLY A 156 -6.24 19.41 1.77
CA GLY A 156 -7.64 19.25 1.42
C GLY A 156 -8.33 18.14 2.21
N TRP A 157 -7.74 16.94 2.26
CA TRP A 157 -8.30 15.84 3.06
C TRP A 157 -8.31 16.14 4.56
N ILE A 158 -7.28 16.82 5.08
CA ILE A 158 -7.25 17.22 6.49
C ILE A 158 -8.34 18.25 6.80
N ALA A 159 -8.60 19.19 5.89
CA ALA A 159 -9.69 20.15 6.03
C ALA A 159 -11.08 19.49 6.00
N GLU A 160 -11.22 18.36 5.31
CA GLU A 160 -12.45 17.54 5.28
C GLU A 160 -12.71 16.75 6.58
N LEU A 161 -11.73 16.63 7.49
CA LEU A 161 -11.96 15.98 8.79
C LEU A 161 -12.90 16.83 9.64
N ASP A 162 -14.14 16.36 9.84
CA ASP A 162 -15.25 17.04 10.52
C ASP A 162 -14.83 18.16 11.51
N GLY A 163 -14.69 19.41 11.07
CA GLY A 163 -14.63 20.61 11.93
C GLY A 163 -13.25 21.06 12.45
N ASN A 164 -12.74 22.11 11.78
CA ASN A 164 -11.78 23.15 12.24
C ASN A 164 -11.39 23.09 13.72
N GLY A 165 -10.38 22.27 14.03
CA GLY A 165 -9.67 22.31 15.32
C GLY A 165 -10.12 21.32 16.39
N ASN A 166 -11.35 20.77 16.32
CA ASN A 166 -11.91 19.87 17.36
C ASN A 166 -12.66 18.64 16.82
N GLY A 167 -12.56 18.33 15.53
CA GLY A 167 -13.26 17.20 14.92
C GLY A 167 -13.02 15.82 15.51
N ASN A 168 -13.93 14.88 15.29
CA ASN A 168 -13.80 13.51 15.79
C ASN A 168 -12.79 12.63 15.01
N GLY A 169 -12.05 13.21 14.05
CA GLY A 169 -11.01 12.50 13.28
C GLY A 169 -11.58 11.50 12.27
N HIS A 170 -12.66 11.88 11.60
CA HIS A 170 -13.41 11.03 10.67
C HIS A 170 -13.75 11.81 9.39
N TRP A 171 -13.72 11.12 8.25
CA TRP A 171 -14.24 11.63 6.98
C TRP A 171 -15.66 11.12 6.77
N LYS A 172 -16.62 12.04 6.66
CA LYS A 172 -18.07 11.77 6.72
C LYS A 172 -18.61 10.90 5.58
N ASP A 173 -18.02 11.03 4.39
CA ASP A 173 -18.54 10.42 3.16
C ASP A 173 -17.59 9.37 2.55
N LEU A 174 -16.66 8.85 3.35
CA LEU A 174 -15.77 7.78 2.92
C LEU A 174 -16.17 6.43 3.52
N SER A 175 -16.09 5.38 2.70
CA SER A 175 -16.04 4.02 3.18
C SER A 175 -14.81 3.78 4.08
N LEU A 176 -14.83 2.69 4.84
CA LEU A 176 -13.69 2.32 5.68
C LEU A 176 -12.42 2.13 4.84
N ASP A 177 -12.54 1.48 3.68
CA ASP A 177 -11.41 1.22 2.80
C ASP A 177 -10.77 2.50 2.25
N GLU A 178 -11.59 3.42 1.72
CA GLU A 178 -11.14 4.72 1.21
C GLU A 178 -10.48 5.56 2.32
N ALA A 179 -11.02 5.50 3.53
CA ALA A 179 -10.43 6.18 4.67
C ALA A 179 -9.06 5.59 5.05
N LEU A 180 -8.93 4.26 5.07
CA LEU A 180 -7.65 3.60 5.33
C LEU A 180 -6.63 3.90 4.23
N GLU A 181 -7.06 4.07 2.97
CA GLU A 181 -6.18 4.48 1.86
C GLU A 181 -5.64 5.89 2.03
N ARG A 182 -6.47 6.83 2.50
CA ARG A 182 -6.02 8.18 2.84
C ARG A 182 -5.03 8.17 4.01
N ILE A 183 -5.26 7.34 5.02
CA ILE A 183 -4.33 7.18 6.16
C ILE A 183 -3.00 6.60 5.68
N GLU A 184 -3.03 5.58 4.81
CA GLU A 184 -1.83 5.03 4.18
C GLU A 184 -1.04 6.11 3.43
N THR A 185 -1.74 6.94 2.65
CA THR A 185 -1.11 8.01 1.88
C THR A 185 -0.47 9.09 2.78
N LEU A 186 -1.16 9.48 3.85
CA LEU A 186 -0.63 10.42 4.85
C LEU A 186 0.62 9.84 5.54
N LEU A 187 0.59 8.57 5.95
CA LEU A 187 1.74 7.88 6.55
C LEU A 187 2.91 7.75 5.58
N MET A 188 2.64 7.37 4.33
CA MET A 188 3.64 7.29 3.28
C MET A 188 4.29 8.66 3.06
N TYR A 189 3.52 9.74 2.96
CA TYR A 189 4.07 11.09 2.86
C TYR A 189 4.95 11.44 4.07
N SER A 190 4.52 11.05 5.28
CA SER A 190 5.26 11.25 6.52
C SER A 190 6.64 10.58 6.49
N ASP A 191 6.71 9.35 5.96
CA ASP A 191 7.96 8.59 5.84
C ASP A 191 8.89 9.13 4.75
N LEU A 192 8.34 9.64 3.65
CA LEU A 192 9.13 10.06 2.48
C LEU A 192 9.56 11.54 2.52
N VAL A 193 8.78 12.39 3.16
CA VAL A 193 8.88 13.85 3.00
C VAL A 193 9.07 14.58 4.32
N ASP A 194 8.07 14.50 5.21
CA ASP A 194 8.09 15.23 6.48
C ASP A 194 7.31 14.47 7.56
N HIS A 195 8.06 13.87 8.48
CA HIS A 195 7.50 13.06 9.55
C HIS A 195 6.67 13.86 10.57
N LEU A 196 6.83 15.18 10.67
CA LEU A 196 6.18 16.01 11.69
C LEU A 196 4.89 16.67 11.19
N LEU A 197 4.81 16.99 9.90
CA LEU A 197 3.77 17.86 9.35
C LEU A 197 2.34 17.37 9.66
N TYR A 198 2.08 16.07 9.50
CA TYR A 198 0.76 15.48 9.68
C TYR A 198 0.66 14.50 10.86
N GLU A 199 1.69 14.37 11.70
CA GLU A 199 1.77 13.32 12.73
C GLU A 199 0.55 13.32 13.66
N LYS A 200 0.15 14.51 14.15
CA LYS A 200 -0.98 14.65 15.08
C LYS A 200 -2.29 14.21 14.44
N GLN A 201 -2.49 14.56 13.17
CA GLN A 201 -3.68 14.24 12.39
C GLN A 201 -3.72 12.73 12.14
N ILE A 202 -2.61 12.14 11.69
CA ILE A 202 -2.43 10.70 11.47
C ILE A 202 -2.80 9.92 12.73
N ARG A 203 -2.20 10.26 13.89
CA ARG A 203 -2.50 9.57 15.17
C ARG A 203 -3.98 9.68 15.54
N LYS A 204 -4.59 10.85 15.30
CA LYS A 204 -6.00 11.10 15.61
C LYS A 204 -6.93 10.27 14.73
N VAL A 205 -6.75 10.28 13.41
CA VAL A 205 -7.59 9.50 12.48
C VAL A 205 -7.37 8.00 12.67
N PHE A 206 -6.12 7.56 12.85
CA PHE A 206 -5.80 6.15 13.07
C PHE A 206 -6.48 5.61 14.34
N SER A 207 -6.39 6.35 15.45
CA SER A 207 -7.08 6.00 16.71
C SER A 207 -8.61 5.94 16.54
N ARG A 208 -9.19 6.84 15.73
CA ARG A 208 -10.64 6.84 15.46
C ARG A 208 -11.07 5.61 14.64
N TYR A 209 -10.34 5.28 13.57
CA TYR A 209 -10.67 4.17 12.69
C TYR A 209 -10.34 2.80 13.29
N SER A 210 -9.41 2.72 14.25
CA SER A 210 -9.17 1.50 15.04
C SER A 210 -10.41 0.97 15.79
N LYS A 211 -11.43 1.81 15.97
CA LYS A 211 -12.69 1.51 16.66
C LYS A 211 -13.86 1.39 15.69
N TYR A 212 -13.62 1.47 14.38
CA TYR A 212 -14.67 1.44 13.37
C TYR A 212 -15.23 0.01 13.23
N PRO A 213 -16.56 -0.17 13.08
CA PRO A 213 -17.13 -1.49 12.80
C PRO A 213 -16.52 -2.10 11.54
N GLY A 214 -16.08 -3.36 11.61
CA GLY A 214 -15.47 -4.07 10.49
C GLY A 214 -13.95 -3.92 10.37
N ILE A 215 -13.30 -3.11 11.20
CA ILE A 215 -11.83 -2.91 11.17
C ILE A 215 -11.05 -4.22 11.36
N ASP A 216 -11.64 -5.21 12.05
CA ASP A 216 -11.05 -6.54 12.26
C ASP A 216 -10.99 -7.40 10.99
N ARG A 217 -11.56 -6.93 9.87
CA ARG A 217 -11.48 -7.55 8.55
C ARG A 217 -10.47 -6.87 7.63
N GLU A 218 -9.93 -5.72 8.03
CA GLU A 218 -9.14 -4.86 7.15
C GLU A 218 -7.64 -5.13 7.30
N VAL A 219 -7.08 -5.86 6.34
CA VAL A 219 -5.64 -6.17 6.29
C VAL A 219 -4.79 -4.89 6.17
N ARG A 220 -5.29 -3.87 5.47
CA ARG A 220 -4.66 -2.55 5.40
C ARG A 220 -4.50 -1.92 6.80
N PHE A 221 -5.38 -2.18 7.76
CA PHE A 221 -5.20 -1.65 9.12
C PHE A 221 -4.02 -2.30 9.86
N LEU A 222 -3.76 -3.59 9.63
CA LEU A 222 -2.59 -4.28 10.19
C LEU A 222 -1.29 -3.61 9.75
N THR A 223 -1.22 -3.23 8.48
CA THR A 223 -0.01 -2.67 7.89
C THR A 223 0.26 -1.25 8.35
N LEU A 224 -0.80 -0.44 8.46
CA LEU A 224 -0.74 0.88 9.08
C LEU A 224 -0.31 0.79 10.54
N THR A 225 -0.80 -0.20 11.29
CA THR A 225 -0.38 -0.46 12.68
C THR A 225 1.12 -0.74 12.77
N ALA A 226 1.66 -1.49 11.81
CA ALA A 226 3.07 -1.83 11.72
C ALA A 226 3.94 -0.61 11.41
N GLN A 227 3.57 0.15 10.38
CA GLN A 227 4.26 1.36 9.95
C GLN A 227 4.28 2.43 11.05
N MET A 228 3.19 2.54 11.82
CA MET A 228 3.12 3.43 12.98
C MET A 228 3.85 2.92 14.24
N GLY A 229 4.42 1.71 14.22
CA GLY A 229 5.07 1.10 15.39
C GLY A 229 4.12 0.88 16.57
N CYS A 230 2.82 0.67 16.32
CA CYS A 230 1.77 0.68 17.34
C CYS A 230 1.23 -0.71 17.70
N PHE A 231 1.94 -1.79 17.35
CA PHE A 231 1.49 -3.18 17.58
C PHE A 231 1.03 -3.47 19.00
N ALA A 232 1.80 -3.06 20.02
CA ALA A 232 1.45 -3.31 21.41
C ALA A 232 0.10 -2.67 21.79
N SER A 233 -0.14 -1.44 21.32
CA SER A 233 -1.35 -0.67 21.59
C SER A 233 -2.61 -1.22 20.90
N TYR A 234 -2.44 -2.02 19.83
CA TYR A 234 -3.55 -2.58 19.04
C TYR A 234 -3.52 -4.11 18.91
N SER A 235 -2.79 -4.79 19.79
CA SER A 235 -2.58 -6.25 19.78
C SER A 235 -3.86 -7.06 19.58
N ARG A 236 -4.93 -6.75 20.32
CA ARG A 236 -6.23 -7.45 20.17
C ARG A 236 -6.86 -7.31 18.79
N THR A 237 -6.70 -6.16 18.14
CA THR A 237 -7.23 -5.93 16.78
C THR A 237 -6.37 -6.66 15.76
N VAL A 238 -5.05 -6.61 15.94
CA VAL A 238 -4.08 -7.34 15.12
C VAL A 238 -4.35 -8.86 15.15
N ASP A 239 -4.59 -9.43 16.33
CA ASP A 239 -4.89 -10.85 16.50
C ASP A 239 -6.15 -11.29 15.73
N LYS A 240 -7.13 -10.39 15.58
CA LYS A 240 -8.37 -10.65 14.83
C LYS A 240 -8.19 -10.50 13.32
N ILE A 241 -7.31 -9.61 12.87
CA ILE A 241 -7.03 -9.41 11.44
C ILE A 241 -6.11 -10.52 10.91
N MET A 242 -5.17 -11.02 11.72
CA MET A 242 -4.16 -11.98 11.28
C MET A 242 -4.72 -13.21 10.54
N PRO A 243 -5.84 -13.86 10.98
CA PRO A 243 -6.46 -14.95 10.22
C PRO A 243 -6.85 -14.57 8.78
N ASN A 244 -7.27 -13.33 8.52
CA ASN A 244 -7.60 -12.89 7.17
C ASN A 244 -6.37 -12.85 6.25
N VAL A 245 -5.24 -12.39 6.77
CA VAL A 245 -3.96 -12.38 6.04
C VAL A 245 -3.56 -13.80 5.70
N LEU A 246 -3.64 -14.69 6.68
CA LEU A 246 -3.36 -16.10 6.55
C LEU A 246 -4.24 -16.82 5.52
N ASP A 247 -5.48 -16.36 5.34
CA ASP A 247 -6.43 -16.91 4.36
C ASP A 247 -6.19 -16.39 2.92
N GLY A 248 -5.12 -15.63 2.66
CA GLY A 248 -4.84 -15.13 1.31
C GLY A 248 -5.20 -13.66 1.08
N LYS A 249 -5.80 -12.98 2.05
CA LYS A 249 -6.25 -11.59 1.87
C LYS A 249 -5.06 -10.64 2.06
N LEU A 250 -4.65 -9.98 0.98
CA LEU A 250 -3.45 -9.13 0.97
C LEU A 250 -3.75 -7.64 0.73
N SER A 251 -4.96 -7.31 0.27
CA SER A 251 -5.45 -5.94 0.15
C SER A 251 -6.93 -5.87 0.50
N ALA A 252 -7.40 -4.66 0.77
CA ALA A 252 -8.82 -4.37 0.83
C ALA A 252 -9.37 -4.28 -0.60
N GLY A 253 -10.61 -4.77 -0.82
CA GLY A 253 -11.31 -4.66 -2.10
C GLY A 253 -11.09 -5.79 -3.12
N THR A 254 -10.07 -6.65 -2.99
CA THR A 254 -9.93 -7.85 -3.84
C THR A 254 -10.77 -9.01 -3.29
N TYR A 255 -12.07 -8.97 -3.57
CA TYR A 255 -12.99 -10.09 -3.29
C TYR A 255 -12.95 -11.20 -4.35
N GLU A 256 -12.11 -11.07 -5.38
CA GLU A 256 -11.76 -12.22 -6.20
C GLU A 256 -10.81 -13.10 -5.40
N ASN A 257 -11.39 -14.10 -4.74
CA ASN A 257 -10.67 -15.20 -4.13
C ASN A 257 -9.51 -15.60 -5.06
N ILE A 258 -8.27 -15.36 -4.66
CA ILE A 258 -7.16 -16.15 -5.21
C ILE A 258 -7.59 -17.59 -4.94
N PRO A 259 -7.89 -18.42 -5.96
CA PRO A 259 -8.47 -19.72 -5.71
C PRO A 259 -7.51 -20.52 -4.85
N MET A 260 -7.89 -20.77 -3.60
CA MET A 260 -7.16 -21.62 -2.66
C MET A 260 -7.39 -23.08 -3.05
N THR A 261 -7.13 -23.46 -4.31
CA THR A 261 -7.11 -24.86 -4.72
C THR A 261 -5.77 -25.46 -4.32
N GLY A 262 -5.70 -25.95 -3.09
CA GLY A 262 -4.67 -26.94 -2.74
C GLY A 262 -4.91 -28.24 -3.52
N PRO A 263 -3.87 -29.05 -3.78
CA PRO A 263 -4.08 -30.42 -4.23
C PRO A 263 -4.81 -31.19 -3.13
N ALA A 264 -5.84 -31.93 -3.53
CA ALA A 264 -6.57 -32.87 -2.70
C ALA A 264 -5.66 -33.95 -2.07
#